data_AF-A0A7R9RZV3-F1
#
_entry.id   AF-A0A7R9RZV3-F1
#
_cell.length_a   1.000
_cell.length_b   1.000
_cell.length_c   1.000
_cell.angle_alpha   90.00
_cell.angle_beta   90.00
_cell.angle_gamma   90.00
#
_symmetry.space_group_name_H-M   'P 1'
#
loop_
_entity.id
_entity.type
_entity.pdbx_description
1 polymer ?
#
loop_
_entity_poly.entity_id
_entity_poly.type
_entity_poly.pdbx_seq_one_letter_code
_entity_poly.pdbx_strand_id
1 'polypeptide(L)' 'LLPGWQFGFRESTGTMHPVLGFWNHLKSDQFTRKPGLSVFLDYSKAFDPVWHPSLLLSLANTLPSWICQFLQIYLT' A
#
# COMPACT_ATOMS: atom_id res chain seq x y z
N LEU A 1 -5.80 8.72 -3.84
CA LEU A 1 -6.86 7.90 -3.21
C LEU A 1 -6.32 6.47 -3.10
N LEU A 2 -6.16 5.96 -1.87
CA LEU A 2 -5.62 4.62 -1.62
C LEU A 2 -6.73 3.57 -1.68
N PRO A 3 -6.46 2.35 -2.15
CA PRO A 3 -7.48 1.30 -2.26
C PRO A 3 -7.96 0.83 -0.88
N GLY A 4 -9.20 0.33 -0.82
CA GLY A 4 -9.81 -0.17 0.41
C GLY A 4 -9.08 -1.36 1.05
N TRP A 5 -8.35 -2.13 0.26
CA TRP A 5 -7.55 -3.28 0.70
C TRP A 5 -6.12 -2.89 1.14
N GLN A 6 -5.76 -1.61 1.12
CA GLN A 6 -4.51 -1.15 1.73
C GLN A 6 -4.73 -0.86 3.22
N PHE A 7 -4.04 -1.63 4.06
CA PHE A 7 -4.16 -1.56 5.51
C PHE A 7 -2.94 -0.94 6.21
N GLY A 8 -1.75 -0.99 5.59
CA GLY A 8 -0.54 -0.43 6.18
C GLY A 8 -0.63 1.09 6.31
N PHE A 9 -0.17 1.62 7.45
CA PHE A 9 -0.06 3.06 7.74
C PHE A 9 -1.35 3.87 7.50
N ARG A 10 -2.51 3.25 7.73
CA ARG A 10 -3.82 3.89 7.58
C ARG A 10 -4.51 4.01 8.93
N GLU A 11 -5.20 5.13 9.13
CA GLU A 11 -6.01 5.38 10.33
C GLU A 11 -7.09 4.30 10.46
N SER A 12 -7.41 3.92 11.70
CA SER A 12 -8.44 2.92 12.06
C SER A 12 -8.19 1.49 11.56
N THR A 13 -7.05 1.18 10.94
CA THR A 13 -6.68 -0.18 10.53
C THR A 13 -5.49 -0.70 11.32
N GLY A 14 -5.64 -1.88 11.90
CA GLY A 14 -4.57 -2.62 12.59
C GLY A 14 -4.10 -3.86 11.83
N THR A 15 -3.05 -4.51 12.33
CA THR A 15 -2.42 -5.69 11.69
C THR A 15 -3.36 -6.88 11.48
N MET A 16 -4.42 -6.99 12.28
CA MET A 16 -5.42 -8.06 12.14
C MET A 16 -6.38 -7.87 10.96
N HIS A 17 -6.57 -6.63 10.48
CA HIS A 17 -7.51 -6.36 9.38
C HIS A 17 -7.11 -7.04 8.05
N PRO A 18 -5.84 -6.96 7.59
CA PRO A 18 -5.43 -7.69 6.38
C PRO A 18 -5.58 -9.20 6.53
N VAL A 19 -5.28 -9.76 7.70
CA VAL A 19 -5.43 -11.20 7.97
C VAL A 19 -6.89 -11.62 7.91
N LEU A 20 -7.79 -10.85 8.53
CA LEU A 20 -9.23 -11.14 8.51
C LEU A 20 -9.81 -10.99 7.09
N GLY A 21 -9.38 -9.96 6.35
CA GLY A 21 -9.76 -9.76 4.96
C GLY A 21 -9.34 -10.94 4.07
N PHE A 22 -8.08 -11.37 4.20
CA PHE A 22 -7.55 -12.54 3.50
C PHE A 22 -8.31 -13.83 3.86
N TRP A 23 -8.56 -14.07 5.15
CA TRP A 23 -9.30 -15.22 5.62
C TRP A 23 -10.73 -15.29 5.08
N ASN A 24 -11.43 -14.15 5.07
CA ASN A 24 -12.79 -14.06 4.54
C ASN A 24 -12.80 -14.34 3.03
N HIS A 25 -11.80 -13.84 2.30
CA HIS A 25 -11.64 -14.11 0.87
C HIS A 25 -11.42 -15.61 0.61
N LEU A 26 -10.48 -16.25 1.31
CA LEU A 26 -10.25 -17.69 1.19
C LEU A 26 -11.50 -18.52 1.50
N LYS A 27 -12.24 -18.18 2.56
CA LYS A 27 -13.51 -18.84 2.88
C LYS A 27 -14.51 -18.72 1.73
N SER A 28 -14.69 -17.52 1.18
CA SER A 28 -15.62 -17.31 0.06
C SER A 28 -15.27 -18.14 -1.18
N ASP A 29 -13.98 -18.27 -1.49
CA ASP A 29 -13.51 -19.06 -2.63
C ASP A 29 -13.64 -20.57 -2.38
N GLN A 30 -13.41 -21.02 -1.14
CA GLN A 30 -13.66 -22.40 -0.74
C GLN A 30 -15.14 -22.78 -0.89
N PHE A 31 -16.05 -21.90 -0.47
CA PHE A 31 -17.50 -22.12 -0.66
C PHE A 31 -17.89 -22.22 -2.14
N THR A 32 -17.18 -21.50 -3.02
CA THR A 32 -17.44 -21.53 -4.47
C THR A 32 -16.62 -22.58 -5.23
N ARG A 33 -15.88 -23.44 -4.53
CA ARG A 33 -14.99 -24.50 -5.08
C ARG A 33 -13.98 -23.98 -6.11
N LYS A 34 -13.53 -22.73 -5.98
CA LYS A 34 -12.51 -22.17 -6.86
C LYS A 34 -11.12 -22.65 -6.42
N PRO A 35 -10.24 -23.06 -7.34
CA PRO A 35 -8.84 -23.28 -7.00
C PRO A 35 -8.21 -21.96 -6.57
N GLY A 36 -7.52 -21.96 -5.43
CA GLY A 36 -6.89 -20.78 -4.85
C GLY A 36 -5.36 -20.85 -4.95
N LEU A 37 -4.75 -19.73 -5.34
CA LEU A 37 -3.30 -19.49 -5.28
C LEU A 37 -3.08 -18.18 -4.55
N SER A 38 -2.11 -18.15 -3.63
CA SER A 38 -1.71 -16.94 -2.93
C SER A 38 -0.22 -16.69 -3.13
N VAL A 39 0.14 -15.44 -3.46
CA VAL A 39 1.52 -15.00 -3.63
C VAL A 39 1.84 -13.99 -2.56
N PHE A 40 2.84 -14.30 -1.73
CA PHE A 40 3.32 -13.41 -0.66
C PHE A 40 4.61 -12.75 -1.12
N LEU A 41 4.56 -11.43 -1.28
CA LEU A 41 5.71 -10.62 -1.70
C LEU A 41 6.18 -9.81 -0.49
N ASP A 42 7.49 -9.82 -0.26
CA ASP A 42 8.16 -8.95 0.71
C ASP A 42 9.26 -8.18 0.00
N TYR A 43 9.34 -6.88 0.26
CA TYR A 43 10.30 -6.00 -0.38
C TYR A 43 11.29 -5.49 0.67
N SER A 44 12.49 -6.05 0.64
CA SER A 44 13.54 -5.73 1.61
C SER A 44 13.89 -4.25 1.57
N LYS A 45 13.89 -3.62 2.75
CA LYS A 45 14.17 -2.18 2.94
C LYS A 45 13.40 -1.29 1.96
N ALA A 46 12.07 -1.40 1.96
CA ALA A 46 11.21 -0.78 0.96
C ALA A 46 11.39 0.73 0.70
N PHE A 47 11.99 1.48 1.63
CA PHE A 47 12.25 2.90 1.49
C PHE A 47 13.61 3.26 0.89
N ASP A 48 14.63 2.40 1.05
CA ASP A 48 16.00 2.67 0.57
C ASP A 48 16.09 2.77 -0.97
N PRO A 49 15.48 1.88 -1.77
CA PRO A 49 15.59 1.90 -3.23
C PRO A 49 14.53 2.79 -3.90
N VAL A 50 13.82 3.62 -3.14
CA VAL A 50 12.72 4.43 -3.69
C VAL A 50 13.26 5.46 -4.68
N TRP A 51 12.68 5.48 -5.88
CA TRP A 51 13.03 6.46 -6.89
C TRP A 51 12.33 7.81 -6.60
N HIS A 52 12.98 8.67 -5.82
CA HIS A 52 12.41 9.95 -5.36
C HIS A 52 11.83 10.86 -6.46
N PRO A 53 12.45 11.02 -7.65
CA PRO A 53 11.86 11.80 -8.75
C PRO A 53 10.46 11.34 -9.18
N SER A 54 10.23 10.03 -9.30
CA SER A 54 8.92 9.50 -9.71
C SER A 54 7.89 9.60 -8.58
N LEU A 55 8.33 9.45 -7.33
CA LEU A 55 7.51 9.72 -6.15
C LEU A 55 7.04 11.18 -6.10
N LEU A 56 7.95 12.14 -6.27
CA LEU A 56 7.63 13.57 -6.27
C LEU A 56 6.70 13.95 -7.42
N LEU A 57 6.89 13.39 -8.61
CA LEU A 57 5.98 13.59 -9.75
C LEU A 57 4.57 13.08 -9.43
N SER A 58 4.46 11.92 -8.79
CA SER A 58 3.18 11.35 -8.39
C SER A 58 2.48 12.23 -7.34
N LEU A 59 3.24 12.77 -6.38
CA LEU A 59 2.72 13.66 -5.34
C LEU A 59 2.29 15.02 -5.87
N ALA A 60 3.02 15.59 -6.84
CA ALA A 60 2.71 16.88 -7.46
C ALA A 60 1.32 16.90 -8.13
N ASN A 61 0.81 15.74 -8.56
CA ASN A 61 -0.55 15.62 -9.11
C ASN A 61 -1.67 15.69 -8.05
N THR A 62 -1.33 15.63 -6.76
CA THR A 62 -2.30 15.49 -5.67
C THR A 62 -2.13 16.51 -4.54
N LEU A 63 -0.92 17.06 -4.38
CA LEU A 63 -0.58 17.98 -3.30
C LEU A 63 -0.23 19.37 -3.85
N PRO A 64 -0.47 20.44 -3.07
CA PRO A 64 0.01 21.77 -3.40
C PRO A 64 1.53 21.81 -3.60
N SER A 65 1.98 22.66 -4.53
CA SER A 65 3.39 22.79 -4.91
C SER A 65 4.32 23.03 -3.72
N TRP A 66 3.91 23.83 -2.73
CA TRP A 66 4.72 24.11 -1.54
C TRP A 66 4.96 22.86 -0.66
N ILE A 67 3.99 21.93 -0.59
CA ILE A 67 4.16 20.66 0.14
C ILE A 67 5.15 19.78 -0.61
N CYS A 68 5.06 19.72 -1.95
CA CYS A 68 6.00 18.96 -2.76
C CYS A 68 7.43 19.49 -2.64
N GLN A 69 7.64 20.80 -2.60
CA GLN A 69 8.95 21.41 -2.37
C GLN A 69 9.51 21.05 -0.99
N PHE A 70 8.67 21.11 0.05
CA PHE A 70 9.07 20.70 1.40
C PHE A 70 9.46 19.21 1.45
N LEU A 71 8.66 18.34 0.84
CA LEU A 71 8.95 16.90 0.77
C LEU A 71 10.20 16.60 -0.05
N GLN A 72 10.47 17.37 -1.11
CA GLN A 72 11.70 17.24 -1.87
C GLN A 72 12.92 17.47 -0.98
N ILE A 73 12.93 18.56 -0.20
CA ILE A 73 14.02 18.87 0.76
C ILE A 73 14.16 17.77 1.82
N TYR A 74 13.06 17.17 2.27
CA TYR A 74 13.12 16.08 3.26
C TYR A 74 13.72 14.78 2.69
N LEU A 75 13.51 14.50 1.40
CA LEU A 75 13.93 13.27 0.74
C LEU A 75 15.34 13.32 0.13
N THR A 76 15.94 14.51 0.02
CA THR A 76 17.31 14.73 -0.53
C THR A 76 18.23 15.33 0.52
#